data_AF-A0A2R6Y2A0-F1
#
_entry.id   AF-A0A2R6Y2A0-F1
#
_cell.length_a   1.000
_cell.length_b   1.000
_cell.length_c   1.000
_cell.angle_alpha   90.00
_cell.angle_beta   90.00
_cell.angle_gamma   90.00
#
_symmetry.space_group_name_H-M   'P 1'
#
loop_
_entity.id
_entity.type
_entity.pdbx_description
1 polymer ?
#
loop_
_entity_poly.entity_id
_entity_poly.type
_entity_poly.pdbx_seq_one_letter_code
_entity_poly.pdbx_strand_id
1 'polypeptide(L)'
;MLSEAAEKRLKASLIQTLQEAVEALEEALKKDDWGRIYAVGHSLKGNSGAHYFGLDRVRSVGEMLEKVSGVKETSTMKESQARSLGQARSSGEARSSEEAQALTEEALGALKEILRTFISPTDGSKV
;
A
#
# COMPACT_ATOMS: atom_id res chain seq x y z
N MET A 1 -19.73 14.69 16.14
CA MET A 1 -18.38 15.27 15.99
C MET A 1 -17.54 14.82 17.16
N LEU A 2 -16.26 14.51 16.93
CA LEU A 2 -15.32 14.16 18.00
C LEU A 2 -14.95 15.40 18.82
N SER A 3 -14.47 15.20 20.06
CA SER A 3 -13.79 16.27 20.79
C SER A 3 -12.41 16.54 20.19
N GLU A 4 -11.88 17.75 20.36
CA GLU A 4 -10.53 18.11 19.85
C GLU A 4 -9.44 17.12 20.34
N ALA A 5 -9.53 16.68 21.58
CA ALA A 5 -8.61 15.68 22.14
C ALA A 5 -8.75 14.31 21.47
N ALA A 6 -9.97 13.89 21.13
CA ALA A 6 -10.22 12.64 20.42
C ALA A 6 -9.74 12.73 18.96
N GLU A 7 -9.96 13.87 18.30
CA GLU A 7 -9.48 14.11 16.94
C GLU A 7 -7.95 14.13 16.86
N LYS A 8 -7.28 14.77 17.83
CA LYS A 8 -5.81 14.76 17.93
C LYS A 8 -5.25 13.34 18.10
N ARG A 9 -5.89 12.50 18.92
CA ARG A 9 -5.50 11.10 19.10
C ARG A 9 -5.72 10.28 17.83
N LEU A 10 -6.85 10.48 17.16
CA LEU A 10 -7.15 9.79 15.89
C LEU A 10 -6.15 10.19 14.80
N LYS A 11 -5.80 11.48 14.72
CA LYS A 11 -4.76 11.98 13.81
C LYS A 11 -3.40 11.33 14.09
N ALA A 12 -2.99 11.29 15.36
CA ALA A 12 -1.72 10.67 15.75
C ALA A 12 -1.69 9.16 15.43
N SER A 13 -2.78 8.45 15.73
CA SER A 13 -2.92 7.02 15.40
C SER A 13 -2.83 6.78 13.90
N LEU A 14 -3.47 7.62 13.09
CA LEU A 14 -3.41 7.49 11.63
C LEU A 14 -2.01 7.74 11.10
N ILE A 15 -1.32 8.77 11.60
CA ILE A 15 0.08 9.04 11.24
C ILE A 15 0.96 7.82 11.53
N GLN A 16 0.84 7.26 12.73
CA GLN A 16 1.60 6.07 13.11
C GLN A 16 1.31 4.89 12.17
N THR A 17 0.03 4.61 11.90
CA THR A 17 -0.34 3.52 10.98
C THR A 17 0.23 3.72 9.58
N LEU A 18 0.21 4.94 9.06
CA LEU A 18 0.77 5.24 7.73
C LEU A 18 2.31 5.10 7.71
N GLN A 19 3.00 5.48 8.79
CA GLN A 19 4.45 5.27 8.92
C GLN A 19 4.81 3.79 8.96
N GLU A 20 4.12 3.01 9.80
CA GLU A 20 4.29 1.56 9.90
C GLU A 20 4.01 0.85 8.56
N ALA A 21 3.00 1.32 7.82
CA ALA A 21 2.70 0.80 6.48
C ALA A 21 3.84 1.09 5.48
N VAL A 22 4.42 2.28 5.51
CA VAL A 22 5.58 2.63 4.65
C VAL A 22 6.77 1.72 4.97
N GLU A 23 7.12 1.56 6.24
CA GLU A 23 8.23 0.68 6.64
C GLU A 23 7.97 -0.77 6.25
N ALA A 24 6.76 -1.28 6.48
CA ALA A 24 6.38 -2.64 6.10
C ALA A 24 6.46 -2.88 4.58
N LEU A 25 6.07 -1.91 3.75
CA LEU A 25 6.17 -2.01 2.29
C LEU A 25 7.62 -1.98 1.81
N GLU A 26 8.46 -1.12 2.39
CA GLU A 26 9.90 -1.09 2.05
C GLU A 26 10.59 -2.41 2.39
N GLU A 27 10.28 -2.99 3.55
CA GLU A 27 10.80 -4.31 3.92
C GLU A 27 10.28 -5.41 3.00
N ALA A 28 9.00 -5.38 2.68
CA ALA A 28 8.37 -6.40 1.86
C ALA A 28 8.90 -6.37 0.42
N LEU A 29 9.11 -5.19 -0.16
CA LEU A 29 9.73 -5.05 -1.48
C LEU A 29 11.15 -5.62 -1.51
N LYS A 30 11.98 -5.33 -0.51
CA LYS A 30 13.36 -5.86 -0.43
C LYS A 30 13.41 -7.38 -0.34
N LYS A 31 12.35 -8.01 0.18
CA LYS A 31 12.26 -9.45 0.43
C LYS A 31 11.38 -10.19 -0.56
N ASP A 32 10.81 -9.51 -1.56
CA ASP A 32 9.79 -10.07 -2.45
C ASP A 32 8.61 -10.71 -1.67
N ASP A 33 8.20 -10.09 -0.56
CA ASP A 33 7.10 -10.58 0.30
C ASP A 33 5.75 -9.99 -0.13
N TRP A 34 5.20 -10.56 -1.20
CA TRP A 34 3.95 -10.09 -1.81
C TRP A 34 2.72 -10.36 -0.95
N GLY A 35 2.77 -11.37 -0.08
CA GLY A 35 1.73 -11.62 0.92
C GLY A 35 1.66 -10.49 1.95
N ARG A 36 2.81 -9.98 2.39
CA ARG A 36 2.87 -8.80 3.27
C ARG A 36 2.40 -7.53 2.55
N ILE A 37 2.74 -7.35 1.26
CA ILE A 37 2.23 -6.23 0.45
C ILE A 37 0.69 -6.27 0.36
N TYR A 38 0.10 -7.45 0.12
CA TYR A 38 -1.36 -7.63 0.14
C TYR A 38 -1.97 -7.24 1.49
N ALA A 39 -1.40 -7.75 2.58
CA ALA A 39 -1.91 -7.51 3.92
C ALA A 39 -1.89 -6.02 4.29
N VAL A 40 -0.83 -5.29 3.92
CA VAL A 40 -0.76 -3.84 4.08
C VAL A 40 -1.83 -3.15 3.24
N GLY A 41 -1.98 -3.53 1.97
CA GLY A 41 -3.01 -2.99 1.09
C GLY A 41 -4.42 -3.13 1.66
N HIS A 42 -4.73 -4.33 2.17
CA HIS A 42 -6.02 -4.63 2.81
C HIS A 42 -6.30 -3.73 4.01
N SER A 43 -5.30 -3.56 4.89
CA SER A 43 -5.40 -2.74 6.08
C SER A 43 -5.60 -1.25 5.74
N LEU A 44 -4.87 -0.73 4.74
CA LEU A 44 -4.98 0.66 4.29
C LEU A 44 -6.36 0.95 3.65
N LYS A 45 -6.88 0.02 2.83
CA LYS A 45 -8.20 0.15 2.21
C LYS A 45 -9.32 0.33 3.23
N GLY A 46 -9.25 -0.41 4.34
CA GLY A 46 -10.25 -0.41 5.40
C GLY A 46 -10.00 0.59 6.54
N ASN A 47 -9.00 1.46 6.43
CA ASN A 47 -8.62 2.32 7.55
C ASN A 47 -9.69 3.40 7.83
N SER A 48 -10.38 3.25 8.97
CA SER A 48 -11.46 4.15 9.38
C SER A 48 -10.98 5.58 9.72
N GLY A 49 -9.72 5.74 10.16
CA GLY A 49 -9.11 7.04 10.38
C GLY A 49 -8.91 7.81 9.07
N ALA A 50 -8.42 7.15 8.03
CA ALA A 50 -8.28 7.74 6.70
C ALA A 50 -9.64 8.19 6.14
N HIS A 51 -10.70 7.39 6.35
CA HIS A 51 -12.06 7.77 5.97
C HIS A 51 -12.57 8.98 6.75
N TYR A 52 -12.30 9.07 8.07
CA TYR A 52 -12.71 10.22 8.89
C TYR A 52 -12.10 11.54 8.40
N PHE A 53 -10.82 11.53 8.00
CA PHE A 53 -10.12 12.72 7.51
C PHE A 53 -10.26 12.95 5.99
N GLY A 54 -11.10 12.19 5.29
CA GLY A 54 -11.31 12.34 3.84
C GLY A 54 -10.07 12.02 2.99
N LEU A 55 -9.18 11.16 3.48
CA LEU A 55 -7.96 10.77 2.77
C LEU A 55 -8.22 9.63 1.78
N ASP A 56 -9.08 9.86 0.79
CA ASP A 56 -9.49 8.85 -0.20
C ASP A 56 -8.30 8.22 -0.93
N ARG A 57 -7.21 8.97 -1.09
CA ARG A 57 -5.96 8.49 -1.70
C ARG A 57 -5.33 7.33 -0.92
N VAL A 58 -5.48 7.26 0.41
CA VAL A 58 -5.01 6.12 1.22
C VAL A 58 -5.75 4.84 0.83
N ARG A 59 -7.07 4.94 0.64
CA ARG A 59 -7.89 3.83 0.18
C ARG A 59 -7.49 3.38 -1.22
N SER A 60 -7.29 4.32 -2.16
CA SER A 60 -6.84 4.01 -3.52
C SER A 60 -5.49 3.30 -3.53
N VAL A 61 -4.55 3.71 -2.67
CA VAL A 61 -3.28 3.01 -2.48
C VAL A 61 -3.51 1.59 -1.97
N GLY A 62 -4.40 1.39 -0.98
CA GLY A 62 -4.76 0.07 -0.48
C GLY A 62 -5.30 -0.87 -1.57
N GLU A 63 -6.22 -0.36 -2.41
CA GLU A 63 -6.77 -1.10 -3.55
C GLU A 63 -5.72 -1.45 -4.62
N MET A 64 -4.74 -0.55 -4.85
CA MET A 64 -3.63 -0.81 -5.77
C MET A 64 -2.75 -1.94 -5.25
N LEU A 65 -2.36 -1.91 -3.98
CA LEU A 65 -1.51 -2.91 -3.35
C LEU A 65 -2.16 -4.31 -3.30
N GLU A 66 -3.47 -4.39 -3.04
CA GLU A 66 -4.24 -5.66 -3.11
C GLU A 66 -4.21 -6.25 -4.54
N LYS A 67 -4.36 -5.41 -5.57
CA LYS A 67 -4.36 -5.87 -6.97
C LYS A 67 -3.00 -6.39 -7.40
N VAL A 68 -1.93 -5.66 -7.08
CA VAL A 68 -0.55 -6.00 -7.48
C VAL A 68 -0.12 -7.34 -6.90
N SER A 69 -0.43 -7.59 -5.64
CA SER A 69 -0.12 -8.84 -4.96
C SER A 69 -0.93 -10.02 -5.50
N GLY A 70 -2.22 -9.82 -5.80
CA GLY A 70 -3.07 -10.84 -6.44
C GLY A 70 -2.61 -11.23 -7.85
N VAL A 71 -2.01 -10.30 -8.61
CA VAL A 71 -1.39 -10.57 -9.92
C VAL A 71 -0.18 -11.51 -9.79
N LYS A 72 0.66 -11.35 -8.75
CA LYS A 72 1.85 -12.18 -8.58
C LYS A 72 1.55 -13.58 -8.04
N GLU A 73 0.61 -13.73 -7.10
CA GLU A 73 0.14 -15.05 -6.63
C GLU A 73 -0.52 -15.87 -7.74
N THR A 74 -1.38 -15.24 -8.55
CA THR A 74 -2.06 -15.93 -9.66
C THR A 74 -1.08 -16.35 -10.75
N SER A 75 -0.05 -15.53 -11.01
CA SER A 75 0.98 -15.82 -12.00
C SER A 75 1.87 -16.99 -11.56
N THR A 76 2.35 -16.98 -10.31
CA THR A 76 3.16 -18.08 -9.75
C THR A 76 2.39 -19.41 -9.70
N MET A 77 1.09 -19.40 -9.35
CA MET A 77 0.26 -20.62 -9.38
C MET A 77 0.09 -21.19 -10.79
N LYS A 78 -0.27 -20.37 -11.78
CA LYS A 78 -0.43 -20.81 -13.18
C LYS A 78 0.86 -21.36 -13.76
N GLU A 79 1.99 -20.86 -13.28
CA GLU A 79 3.32 -21.24 -13.75
C GLU A 79 3.83 -22.55 -13.12
N SER A 80 3.52 -22.79 -11.83
CA SER A 80 3.72 -24.10 -11.22
C SER A 80 2.96 -25.21 -11.98
N GLN A 81 1.76 -24.90 -12.49
CA GLN A 81 1.01 -25.78 -13.40
C GLN A 81 1.65 -25.87 -14.80
N ALA A 82 2.12 -24.76 -15.38
CA ALA A 82 2.73 -24.78 -16.72
C ALA A 82 4.07 -25.53 -16.76
N ARG A 83 4.90 -25.41 -15.71
CA ARG A 83 6.17 -26.15 -15.57
C ARG A 83 5.92 -27.65 -15.39
N SER A 84 4.91 -28.03 -14.59
CA SER A 84 4.51 -29.43 -14.48
C SER A 84 3.92 -29.99 -15.79
N LEU A 85 3.45 -29.12 -16.69
CA LEU A 85 3.01 -29.44 -18.05
C LEU A 85 4.09 -29.26 -19.14
N GLY A 86 5.34 -28.93 -18.78
CA GLY A 86 6.45 -28.80 -19.71
C GLY A 86 6.39 -27.59 -20.67
N GLN A 87 5.56 -26.58 -20.39
CA GLN A 87 5.43 -25.39 -21.24
C GLN A 87 6.34 -24.26 -20.71
N ALA A 88 7.39 -23.90 -21.46
CA ALA A 88 8.29 -22.81 -21.11
C ALA A 88 7.67 -21.44 -21.42
N ARG A 89 7.53 -20.57 -20.40
CA ARG A 89 7.12 -19.15 -20.56
C ARG A 89 7.93 -18.21 -19.67
N SER A 90 9.23 -18.05 -19.89
CA SER A 90 10.10 -17.24 -19.00
C SER A 90 10.07 -15.72 -19.22
N SER A 91 9.44 -15.20 -20.28
CA SER A 91 9.48 -13.77 -20.62
C SER A 91 8.32 -12.94 -20.05
N GLY A 92 7.22 -13.59 -19.65
CA GLY A 92 6.05 -12.92 -19.06
C GLY A 92 6.21 -12.63 -17.57
N GLU A 93 6.88 -13.54 -16.85
CA GLU A 93 7.08 -13.47 -15.39
C GLU A 93 7.97 -12.28 -15.00
N ALA A 94 9.08 -12.07 -15.71
CA ALA A 94 9.99 -10.95 -15.46
C ALA A 94 9.29 -9.59 -15.63
N ARG A 95 8.50 -9.42 -16.70
CA ARG A 95 7.73 -8.18 -16.94
C ARG A 95 6.65 -7.96 -15.88
N SER A 96 5.96 -9.03 -15.47
CA SER A 96 4.93 -8.94 -14.42
C SER A 96 5.53 -8.63 -13.04
N SER A 97 6.76 -9.07 -12.77
CA SER A 97 7.45 -8.77 -11.51
C SER A 97 7.97 -7.33 -11.49
N GLU A 98 8.54 -6.83 -12.59
CA GLU A 98 8.97 -5.43 -12.73
C GLU A 98 7.78 -4.46 -12.61
N GLU A 99 6.66 -4.78 -13.24
CA GLU A 99 5.43 -3.97 -13.16
C GLU A 99 4.86 -3.97 -11.73
N ALA A 100 4.82 -5.13 -11.07
CA ALA A 100 4.37 -5.23 -9.68
C ALA A 100 5.27 -4.43 -8.72
N GLN A 101 6.57 -4.46 -8.95
CA GLN A 101 7.53 -3.68 -8.16
C GLN A 101 7.32 -2.18 -8.38
N ALA A 102 7.22 -1.72 -9.63
CA ALA A 102 7.00 -0.31 -9.96
C ALA A 102 5.71 0.25 -9.35
N LEU A 103 4.61 -0.51 -9.41
CA LEU A 103 3.33 -0.10 -8.80
C LEU A 103 3.42 -0.05 -7.27
N THR A 104 4.17 -0.96 -6.65
CA THR A 104 4.37 -0.92 -5.19
C THR A 104 5.24 0.29 -4.79
N GLU A 105 6.26 0.62 -5.58
CA GLU A 105 7.08 1.83 -5.38
C GLU A 105 6.26 3.12 -5.56
N GLU A 106 5.36 3.17 -6.54
CA GLU A 106 4.40 4.27 -6.73
C GLU A 106 3.50 4.44 -5.50
N ALA A 107 2.93 3.35 -5.00
CA ALA A 107 2.13 3.33 -3.78
C ALA A 107 2.92 3.85 -2.57
N LEU A 108 4.19 3.47 -2.46
CA LEU A 108 5.11 3.93 -1.42
C LEU A 108 5.35 5.44 -1.51
N GLY A 109 5.57 5.97 -2.71
CA GLY A 109 5.69 7.41 -2.95
C GLY A 109 4.41 8.17 -2.57
N ALA A 110 3.25 7.63 -2.93
CA ALA A 110 1.96 8.22 -2.59
C ALA A 110 1.74 8.28 -1.06
N LEU A 111 2.07 7.22 -0.32
CA LEU A 111 1.95 7.21 1.15
C LEU A 111 2.88 8.22 1.82
N LYS A 112 4.12 8.32 1.35
CA LYS A 112 5.09 9.32 1.84
C LYS A 112 4.61 10.75 1.62
N GLU A 113 3.99 11.02 0.45
CA GLU A 113 3.40 12.32 0.15
C GLU A 113 2.17 12.62 1.04
N ILE A 114 1.32 11.63 1.29
CA ILE A 114 0.18 11.77 2.22
C ILE A 114 0.70 12.07 3.63
N LEU A 115 1.70 11.33 4.11
CA LEU A 115 2.34 11.59 5.40
C LEU A 115 2.91 13.01 5.46
N ARG A 116 3.66 13.43 4.43
CA ARG A 116 4.23 14.78 4.36
C ARG A 116 3.15 15.85 4.46
N THR A 117 2.08 15.75 3.67
CA THR A 117 0.99 16.73 3.64
C THR A 117 0.10 16.70 4.88
N PHE A 118 -0.10 15.53 5.48
CA PHE A 118 -0.95 15.35 6.66
C PHE A 118 -0.25 15.72 7.97
N ILE A 119 1.08 15.52 8.02
CA ILE A 119 1.95 15.92 9.13
C ILE A 119 2.33 17.39 9.04
N SER A 120 2.64 17.91 7.84
CA SER A 120 2.98 19.32 7.69
C SER A 120 1.81 20.16 8.21
N PRO A 121 2.07 21.10 9.14
CA PRO A 121 1.10 22.13 9.38
C PRO A 121 0.95 22.86 8.04
N THR A 122 -0.26 22.89 7.49
CA THR A 122 -0.61 24.02 6.63
C THR A 122 -0.39 25.26 7.51
N ASP A 123 0.77 25.87 7.36
CA ASP A 123 0.97 27.26 7.72
C ASP A 123 -0.23 28.04 7.16
N GLY A 124 -0.99 28.68 8.06
CA GLY A 124 -1.87 29.76 7.65
C GLY A 124 -3.38 29.62 7.83
N SER A 125 -3.90 28.92 8.84
CA SER A 125 -5.22 29.31 9.37
C SER A 125 -5.06 30.34 10.49
N LYS A 126 -4.79 31.58 10.08
CA LYS A 126 -5.34 32.75 10.77
C LYS A 126 -6.73 32.97 10.17
N VAL A 127 -7.76 32.66 10.94
CA VAL A 127 -9.07 33.32 10.89
C VAL A 127 -9.56 33.46 12.32
#